data_AF-A0A347WIK8-F1
#
_entry.id   AF-A0A347WIK8-F1
#
_cell.length_a   1.000
_cell.length_b   1.000
_cell.length_c   1.000
_cell.angle_alpha   90.00
_cell.angle_beta   90.00
_cell.angle_gamma   90.00
#
_symmetry.space_group_name_H-M   'P 1'
#
loop_
_entity.id
_entity.type
_entity.pdbx_description
1 polymer ?
#
loop_
_entity_poly.entity_id
_entity_poly.type
_entity_poly.pdbx_seq_one_letter_code
_entity_poly.pdbx_strand_id
1 'polypeptide(L)' 'MLYWEDGSMAIVVQATEKYEAHFDEQFPLMEYIDITREGDYDVSISGAKRLSEMIEDRILTNKPVAVPEGYQDILY' A
#
# COMPACT_ATOMS: atom_id res chain seq x y z
N MET A 1 -15.42 4.04 -6.53
CA MET A 1 -15.48 3.97 -5.05
C MET A 1 -14.91 2.62 -4.67
N LEU A 2 -13.86 2.60 -3.87
CA LEU A 2 -13.25 1.34 -3.41
C LEU A 2 -14.11 0.74 -2.29
N TYR A 3 -14.29 -0.57 -2.29
CA TYR A 3 -14.98 -1.29 -1.22
C TYR A 3 -13.98 -1.90 -0.24
N TRP A 4 -13.97 -1.38 0.99
CA TRP A 4 -13.03 -1.76 2.04
C TRP A 4 -13.72 -2.68 3.03
N GLU A 5 -13.10 -3.81 3.34
CA GLU A 5 -13.49 -4.67 4.45
C GLU A 5 -13.23 -3.94 5.77
N ASP A 6 -14.12 -4.13 6.76
CA ASP A 6 -13.98 -3.46 8.05
C ASP A 6 -12.64 -3.79 8.71
N GLY A 7 -11.92 -2.77 9.19
CA GLY A 7 -10.58 -2.91 9.75
C GLY A 7 -9.41 -3.04 8.75
N SER A 8 -9.65 -3.25 7.45
CA SER A 8 -8.58 -3.29 6.44
C SER A 8 -7.85 -1.96 6.29
N MET A 9 -8.57 -0.84 6.43
CA MET A 9 -8.04 0.51 6.30
C MET A 9 -6.92 0.79 7.30
N ALA A 10 -7.09 0.40 8.57
CA ALA A 10 -6.06 0.62 9.59
C ALA A 10 -4.77 -0.13 9.28
N ILE A 11 -4.85 -1.32 8.68
CA ILE A 11 -3.68 -2.12 8.29
C ILE A 11 -2.94 -1.44 7.14
N VAL A 12 -3.68 -1.03 6.10
CA VAL A 12 -3.10 -0.34 4.94
C VAL A 12 -2.41 0.95 5.37
N VAL A 13 -3.10 1.81 6.13
CA VAL A 13 -2.55 3.10 6.59
C VAL A 13 -1.28 2.90 7.41
N GLN A 14 -1.28 1.97 8.37
CA GLN A 14 -0.07 1.70 9.17
C GLN A 14 1.08 1.16 8.31
N ALA A 15 0.79 0.33 7.31
CA ALA A 15 1.81 -0.20 6.42
C ALA A 15 2.39 0.90 5.51
N THR A 16 1.55 1.73 4.91
CA THR A 16 1.99 2.83 4.05
C THR A 16 2.76 3.90 4.83
N GLU A 17 2.31 4.28 6.03
CA GLU A 17 3.03 5.22 6.89
C GLU A 17 4.44 4.70 7.25
N LYS A 18 4.59 3.39 7.52
CA LYS A 18 5.92 2.78 7.75
C LYS A 18 6.81 2.87 6.51
N TYR A 19 6.25 2.63 5.33
CA TYR A 19 6.99 2.75 4.08
C TYR A 19 7.48 4.18 3.86
N GLU A 20 6.57 5.15 4.00
CA GLU A 20 6.82 6.57 3.79
C GLU A 20 7.86 7.10 4.79
N ALA A 21 7.78 6.70 6.05
CA ALA A 21 8.76 7.07 7.07
C ALA A 21 10.17 6.48 6.81
N HIS A 22 10.26 5.33 6.13
CA HIS A 22 11.55 4.67 5.85
C HIS A 22 12.20 5.17 4.55
N PHE A 23 11.41 5.36 3.50
CA PHE A 23 11.91 5.74 2.17
C PHE A 23 11.82 7.25 1.87
N ASP A 24 11.10 8.03 2.70
CA ASP A 24 10.79 9.44 2.46
C ASP A 24 10.04 9.66 1.12
N GLU A 25 9.28 8.65 0.69
CA GLU A 25 8.55 8.62 -0.58
C GLU A 25 7.11 8.11 -0.34
N GLN A 26 6.12 8.76 -0.95
CA GLN A 26 4.72 8.35 -0.88
C GLN A 26 4.52 6.94 -1.43
N PHE A 27 3.77 6.09 -0.72
CA PHE A 27 3.46 4.75 -1.22
C PHE A 27 2.38 4.82 -2.33
N PRO A 28 2.62 4.26 -3.53
CA PRO A 28 1.67 4.33 -4.64
C PRO A 28 0.56 3.29 -4.50
N LEU A 29 -0.31 3.43 -3.49
CA LEU A 29 -1.33 2.44 -3.13
C LEU A 29 -2.19 1.99 -4.33
N MET A 30 -2.55 2.90 -5.23
CA MET A 30 -3.39 2.58 -6.38
C MET A 30 -2.71 1.61 -7.36
N GLU A 31 -1.39 1.69 -7.51
CA GLU A 31 -0.62 0.77 -8.37
C GLU A 31 -0.56 -0.65 -7.78
N TYR A 32 -0.81 -0.78 -6.48
CA TYR A 32 -0.74 -2.03 -5.73
C TYR A 32 -2.10 -2.49 -5.18
N ILE A 33 -3.20 -1.88 -5.63
CA ILE A 33 -4.56 -2.20 -5.14
C ILE A 33 -4.97 -3.64 -5.44
N ASP A 34 -4.42 -4.24 -6.50
CA ASP A 34 -4.68 -5.64 -6.83
C ASP A 34 -4.13 -6.61 -5.77
N ILE A 35 -3.12 -6.22 -5.00
CA ILE A 35 -2.60 -7.01 -3.87
C ILE A 35 -3.62 -7.07 -2.73
N THR A 36 -4.37 -5.98 -2.54
CA THR A 36 -5.34 -5.87 -1.45
C THR A 36 -6.70 -6.49 -1.76
N ARG A 37 -6.98 -6.77 -3.04
CA ARG A 37 -8.24 -7.31 -3.50
C ARG A 37 -8.41 -8.78 -3.09
N GLU A 38 -9.58 -9.10 -2.55
CA GLU A 38 -9.99 -10.48 -2.26
C GLU A 38 -11.51 -10.58 -2.09
N GLY A 39 -12.12 -11.59 -2.71
CA GLY A 39 -13.57 -11.76 -2.70
C GLY A 39 -14.28 -10.56 -3.34
N ASP A 40 -15.25 -10.00 -2.61
CA ASP A 40 -16.03 -8.84 -3.04
C ASP A 40 -15.40 -7.50 -2.64
N TYR A 41 -14.24 -7.51 -1.94
CA TYR A 41 -13.57 -6.31 -1.44
C TYR A 41 -12.40 -5.91 -2.33
N ASP A 42 -12.31 -4.61 -2.66
CA ASP A 42 -11.12 -4.02 -3.27
C ASP A 42 -9.95 -3.97 -2.28
N VAL A 43 -10.27 -3.80 -1.00
CA VAL A 43 -9.32 -3.91 0.11
C VAL A 43 -9.89 -4.84 1.17
N SER A 44 -9.42 -6.07 1.18
CA SER A 44 -9.70 -7.06 2.22
C SER A 44 -8.70 -6.98 3.37
N ILE A 45 -9.02 -7.54 4.53
CA ILE A 45 -8.08 -7.67 5.66
C ILE A 45 -6.88 -8.53 5.27
N SER A 46 -7.12 -9.65 4.60
CA SER A 46 -6.07 -10.57 4.12
C SER A 46 -5.21 -9.91 3.05
N GLY A 47 -5.80 -9.19 2.11
CA GLY A 47 -5.09 -8.38 1.13
C GLY A 47 -4.27 -7.25 1.77
N ALA A 48 -4.81 -6.55 2.76
CA ALA A 48 -4.09 -5.53 3.50
C ALA A 48 -2.89 -6.11 4.26
N LYS A 49 -3.01 -7.33 4.81
CA LYS A 49 -1.88 -8.05 5.41
C LYS A 49 -0.82 -8.42 4.37
N ARG A 50 -1.22 -8.91 3.19
CA ARG A 50 -0.30 -9.17 2.06
C ARG A 50 0.46 -7.91 1.64
N LEU A 51 -0.22 -6.76 1.58
CA LEU A 51 0.42 -5.48 1.31
C LEU A 51 1.43 -5.11 2.40
N SER A 52 1.06 -5.28 3.67
CA SER A 52 1.96 -5.02 4.81
C SER A 52 3.20 -5.89 4.76
N GLU A 53 3.06 -7.19 4.49
CA GLU A 53 4.20 -8.12 4.36
C GLU A 53 5.11 -7.73 3.18
N MET A 54 4.52 -7.33 2.05
CA MET A 54 5.29 -6.84 0.91
C MET A 54 6.07 -5.57 1.27
N ILE A 55 5.45 -4.61 1.96
CA ILE A 55 6.11 -3.38 2.42
C ILE A 55 7.25 -3.71 3.40
N GLU A 56 7.02 -4.62 4.34
CA GLU A 56 8.07 -5.06 5.27
C GLU A 56 9.27 -5.68 4.54
N ASP A 57 9.04 -6.52 3.52
CA ASP A 57 10.12 -7.06 2.69
C ASP A 57 10.90 -5.95 1.95
N ARG A 58 10.21 -4.92 1.44
CA ARG A 58 10.85 -3.75 0.80
C ARG A 58 11.72 -2.98 1.79
N ILE A 59 11.22 -2.72 2.98
CA ILE A 59 11.96 -2.05 4.06
C ILE A 59 13.19 -2.88 4.45
N LEU A 60 13.03 -4.19 4.67
CA LEU A 60 14.12 -5.10 5.06
C LEU A 60 15.21 -5.20 3.99
N THR A 61 14.82 -5.20 2.72
CA THR A 61 15.75 -5.24 1.59
C THR A 61 16.27 -3.86 1.19
N ASN A 62 15.78 -2.79 1.83
CA ASN A 62 16.03 -1.39 1.51
C ASN A 62 15.85 -1.08 0.02
N LYS A 63 14.79 -1.63 -0.58
CA LYS A 63 14.43 -1.47 -1.99
C LYS A 63 13.02 -0.91 -2.09
N PRO A 64 12.84 0.37 -2.45
CA PRO A 64 11.50 0.94 -2.61
C PRO A 64 10.72 0.22 -3.72
N VAL A 65 9.39 0.38 -3.69
CA VAL A 65 8.53 -0.10 -4.77
C VAL A 65 8.71 0.74 -6.03
N ALA A 66 8.27 0.22 -7.18
CA ALA A 66 8.28 1.01 -8.39
C ALA A 66 7.18 2.07 -8.31
N VAL A 67 7.57 3.34 -8.37
CA VAL A 67 6.65 4.48 -8.42
C VAL A 67 6.67 5.01 -9.86
N PRO A 68 5.52 5.15 -10.54
CA PRO A 68 5.47 5.77 -11.86
C PRO A 68 6.04 7.20 -11.83
N GLU A 69 6.75 7.60 -12.89
CA GLU A 69 7.28 8.96 -13.01
C GLU A 69 6.12 9.96 -12.97
N GLY A 70 6.22 10.98 -12.11
CA GLY A 70 5.17 11.97 -11.89
C GLY A 70 3.98 11.50 -11.04
N TYR A 71 4.03 10.32 -10.39
CA TYR A 71 2.96 9.88 -9.48
C TYR A 71 2.71 10.89 -8.34
N GLN A 72 3.78 11.55 -7.86
CA GLN A 72 3.70 12.59 -6.83
C GLN A 72 3.26 13.96 -7.39
N ASP A 73 3.35 14.19 -8.70
CA ASP A 73 2.98 15.46 -9.35
C ASP A 73 1.47 15.61 -9.56
N ILE A 74 0.68 14.55 -9.33
CA ILE A 74 -0.78 14.54 -9.48
C ILE A 74 -1.48 15.25 -8.30
N LEU A 75 -0.73 15.63 -7.25
CA LEU A 75 -1.29 16.21 -6.02
C LEU A 75 -1.26 17.75 -5.94
N TYR A 76 -0.74 18.47 -6.96
CA TYR A 76 -0.55 19.93 -6.94
C TYR A 76 -1.36 20.70 -8.00
#